data_AF-A0A2A9PKK6-F1
#
_entry.id   AF-A0A2A9PKK6-F1
#
_cell.length_a   1.000
_cell.length_b   1.000
_cell.length_c   1.000
_cell.angle_alpha   90.00
_cell.angle_beta   90.00
_cell.angle_gamma   90.00
#
_symmetry.space_group_name_H-M   'P 1'
#
loop_
_entity.id
_entity.type
_entity.pdbx_description
1 polymer ?
#
loop_
_entity_poly.entity_id
_entity_poly.type
_entity_poly.pdbx_seq_one_letter_code
_entity_poly.pdbx_strand_id
1 'polypeptide(L)'
;MARATLLLITLFSSSLSWAQSDIQNATTAFERSFIVDRPVTVGQLKPKDKAMPYGFYLKELIGKGIKDGQPPVVTTNPNLLEETARKTMTERGFNYIRGSAGEGATRDANRLAFRQWKIVPRVLRPTTPRNLSVTLFGRTYGQFISTTRRGNKMKAI
;
A
#
# COMPACT_ATOMS: atom_id res chain seq x y z
N MET A 1 -15.01 -17.63 66.34
CA MET A 1 -15.87 -17.69 65.13
C MET A 1 -15.27 -16.84 63.98
N ALA A 2 -14.00 -17.05 63.61
CA ALA A 2 -13.32 -16.22 62.59
C ALA A 2 -12.36 -17.03 61.69
N ARG A 3 -12.58 -18.34 61.57
CA ARG A 3 -11.74 -19.24 60.75
C ARG A 3 -12.48 -19.89 59.58
N ALA A 4 -13.81 -19.79 59.51
CA ALA A 4 -14.62 -20.41 58.45
C ALA A 4 -14.84 -19.49 57.22
N THR A 5 -14.74 -18.18 57.38
CA THR A 5 -15.03 -17.20 56.31
C THR A 5 -13.87 -17.02 55.32
N LEU A 6 -12.64 -17.38 55.70
CA LEU A 6 -11.46 -17.22 54.83
C LEU A 6 -11.34 -18.33 53.77
N LEU A 7 -11.96 -19.49 53.99
CA LEU A 7 -11.92 -20.63 53.06
C LEU A 7 -12.93 -20.50 51.91
N LEU A 8 -13.99 -19.71 52.07
CA LEU A 8 -15.01 -19.54 51.02
C LEU A 8 -14.53 -18.57 49.91
N ILE A 9 -13.68 -17.59 50.25
CA ILE A 9 -13.16 -16.59 49.31
C ILE A 9 -12.04 -17.14 48.41
N THR A 10 -11.29 -18.14 48.90
CA THR A 10 -10.22 -18.80 48.11
C THR A 10 -10.77 -19.82 47.10
N LEU A 11 -11.93 -20.43 47.38
CA LEU A 11 -12.59 -21.35 46.45
C LEU A 11 -13.32 -20.63 45.29
N PHE A 12 -13.78 -19.40 45.51
CA PHE A 12 -14.43 -18.60 44.45
C PHE A 12 -13.44 -17.94 43.47
N SER A 13 -12.21 -17.68 43.91
CA SER A 13 -11.17 -17.08 43.08
C SER A 13 -10.45 -18.10 42.18
N SER A 14 -10.42 -19.38 42.57
CA SER A 14 -9.80 -20.45 41.78
C SER A 14 -10.65 -20.91 40.60
N SER A 15 -11.99 -20.93 40.74
CA SER A 15 -12.92 -21.33 39.66
C SER A 15 -13.04 -20.28 38.54
N LEU A 16 -12.94 -18.99 38.87
CA LEU A 16 -12.97 -17.91 37.87
C LEU A 16 -11.68 -17.86 37.03
N SER A 17 -10.54 -18.30 37.59
CA SER A 17 -9.26 -18.36 36.89
C SER A 17 -9.23 -19.44 35.80
N TRP A 18 -9.88 -20.58 36.04
CA TRP A 18 -10.01 -21.66 35.06
C TRP A 18 -10.99 -21.33 33.92
N ALA A 19 -12.13 -20.71 34.25
CA ALA A 19 -13.08 -20.26 33.22
C ALA A 19 -12.48 -19.18 32.30
N GLN A 20 -11.62 -18.30 32.85
CA GLN A 20 -10.91 -17.29 32.07
C GLN A 20 -9.83 -17.91 31.16
N SER A 21 -9.11 -18.95 31.60
CA SER A 21 -8.10 -19.60 30.76
C SER A 21 -8.70 -20.33 29.56
N ASP A 22 -9.88 -20.95 29.73
CA ASP A 22 -10.54 -21.68 28.63
C ASP A 22 -11.05 -20.74 27.53
N ILE A 23 -11.52 -19.55 27.90
CA ILE A 23 -11.94 -18.52 26.95
C ILE A 23 -10.74 -17.95 26.16
N GLN A 24 -9.59 -17.75 26.81
CA GLN A 24 -8.36 -17.31 26.13
C GLN A 24 -7.79 -18.40 25.20
N ASN A 25 -7.91 -19.67 25.59
CA ASN A 25 -7.45 -20.79 24.77
C ASN A 25 -8.31 -20.98 23.51
N ALA A 26 -9.63 -20.78 23.62
CA ALA A 26 -10.56 -20.87 22.50
C ALA A 26 -10.42 -19.72 21.48
N THR A 27 -10.23 -18.48 21.94
CA THR A 27 -9.95 -17.34 21.05
C THR A 27 -8.60 -17.47 20.36
N THR A 28 -7.58 -17.97 21.08
CA THR A 28 -6.25 -18.23 20.51
C THR A 28 -6.27 -19.36 19.47
N ALA A 29 -7.12 -20.39 19.66
CA ALA A 29 -7.25 -21.51 18.71
C ALA A 29 -7.97 -21.09 17.40
N PHE A 30 -8.99 -20.24 17.49
CA PHE A 30 -9.66 -19.69 16.32
C PHE A 30 -8.75 -18.73 15.52
N GLU A 31 -7.98 -17.88 16.21
CA GLU A 31 -7.00 -17.00 15.56
C GLU A 31 -5.89 -17.78 14.82
N ARG A 32 -5.48 -18.94 15.33
CA ARG A 32 -4.48 -19.80 14.68
C ARG A 32 -4.98 -20.50 13.42
N SER A 33 -6.29 -20.71 13.28
CA SER A 33 -6.86 -21.41 12.11
C SER A 33 -6.80 -20.59 10.80
N PHE A 34 -6.57 -19.27 10.90
CA PHE A 34 -6.49 -18.37 9.76
C PHE A 34 -5.09 -17.75 9.54
N ILE A 35 -4.09 -18.19 10.31
CA ILE A 35 -2.70 -17.85 10.01
C ILE A 35 -2.24 -18.76 8.88
N VAL A 36 -2.27 -18.23 7.66
CA VAL A 36 -1.39 -18.72 6.60
C VAL A 36 0.04 -18.55 7.12
N ASP A 37 0.69 -19.66 7.46
CA ASP A 37 2.12 -19.74 7.77
C ASP A 37 2.95 -19.29 6.55
N ARG A 38 2.95 -17.98 6.31
CA ARG A 38 4.02 -17.33 5.58
C ARG A 38 5.01 -16.93 6.67
N PRO A 39 6.25 -17.45 6.67
CA PRO A 39 7.26 -16.91 7.57
C PRO A 39 7.33 -15.41 7.27
N VAL A 40 6.86 -14.59 8.20
CA VAL A 40 7.18 -13.17 8.16
C VAL A 40 8.64 -13.16 8.54
N THR A 41 9.51 -13.32 7.55
CA THR A 41 10.88 -12.87 7.66
C THR A 41 10.78 -11.37 7.83
N VAL A 42 10.49 -10.91 9.04
CA VAL A 42 10.89 -9.59 9.52
C VAL A 42 12.41 -9.69 9.68
N GLY A 43 13.09 -9.95 8.56
CA GLY A 43 14.48 -9.57 8.45
C GLY A 43 14.46 -8.09 8.78
N GLN A 44 15.28 -7.71 9.77
CA GLN A 44 15.55 -6.33 10.11
C GLN A 44 16.13 -5.67 8.84
N LEU A 45 15.25 -5.23 7.93
CA LEU A 45 15.63 -4.48 6.75
C LEU A 45 16.09 -3.13 7.30
N LYS A 46 17.41 -3.03 7.52
CA LYS A 46 18.07 -1.75 7.76
C LYS A 46 17.60 -0.81 6.65
N PRO A 47 16.88 0.28 6.95
CA PRO A 47 16.33 1.15 5.93
C PRO A 47 17.50 1.78 5.17
N LYS A 48 17.78 1.25 3.98
CA LYS A 48 18.75 1.81 3.06
C LYS A 48 18.10 3.00 2.39
N ASP A 49 18.66 4.17 2.67
CA ASP A 49 18.26 5.51 2.24
C ASP A 49 16.82 5.90 2.63
N LYS A 50 16.68 6.91 3.50
CA LYS A 50 15.37 7.54 3.79
C LYS A 50 14.89 8.28 2.54
N ALA A 51 14.40 7.55 1.55
CA ALA A 51 13.56 8.11 0.50
C ALA A 51 12.38 8.82 1.19
N MET A 52 12.15 10.07 0.81
CA MET A 52 11.05 10.86 1.37
C MET A 52 9.76 10.06 1.23
N PRO A 53 8.94 9.88 2.30
CA PRO A 53 7.73 9.09 2.17
C PRO A 53 6.86 9.68 1.05
N TYR A 54 6.31 8.83 0.18
CA TYR A 54 5.66 9.26 -1.08
C TYR A 54 4.68 10.45 -0.91
N GLY A 55 3.91 10.49 0.18
CA GLY A 55 2.96 11.57 0.46
C GLY A 55 3.58 12.96 0.67
N PHE A 56 4.89 13.06 0.93
CA PHE A 56 5.58 14.34 1.05
C PHE A 56 5.80 15.03 -0.29
N TYR A 57 5.79 14.32 -1.42
CA TYR A 57 5.94 14.91 -2.75
C TYR A 57 4.85 15.95 -3.04
N LEU A 58 3.62 15.70 -2.59
CA LEU A 58 2.52 16.65 -2.72
C LEU A 58 2.78 17.95 -1.93
N LYS A 59 3.36 17.84 -0.73
CA LYS A 59 3.70 19.02 0.09
C LYS A 59 4.78 19.85 -0.59
N GLU A 60 5.79 19.20 -1.16
CA GLU A 60 6.85 19.89 -1.91
C GLU A 60 6.27 20.60 -3.14
N LEU A 61 5.41 19.90 -3.91
CA LEU A 61 4.80 20.44 -5.11
C LEU A 61 3.95 21.68 -4.83
N ILE A 62 3.06 21.60 -3.83
CA ILE A 62 2.24 22.73 -3.39
C ILE A 62 3.13 23.86 -2.85
N GLY A 63 4.17 23.51 -2.08
CA GLY A 63 5.12 24.45 -1.53
C GLY A 63 5.80 25.30 -2.60
N LYS A 64 6.30 24.68 -3.68
CA LYS A 64 6.92 25.38 -4.83
C LYS A 64 5.91 26.26 -5.58
N GLY A 65 4.69 25.78 -5.75
CA GLY A 65 3.62 26.56 -6.38
C GLY A 65 3.28 27.84 -5.60
N ILE A 66 3.20 27.75 -4.27
CA ILE A 66 2.84 28.89 -3.41
C ILE A 66 4.03 29.84 -3.20
N LYS A 67 5.22 29.31 -2.94
CA LYS A 67 6.41 30.13 -2.59
C LYS A 67 7.11 30.71 -3.80
N ASP A 68 7.34 29.86 -4.80
CA ASP A 68 8.19 30.19 -5.95
C ASP A 68 7.33 30.55 -7.19
N GLY A 69 6.00 30.46 -7.10
CA GLY A 69 5.09 30.68 -8.22
C GLY A 69 5.25 29.64 -9.33
N GLN A 70 5.86 28.49 -9.04
CA GLN A 70 6.15 27.44 -10.03
C GLN A 70 5.11 26.31 -9.92
N PRO A 71 4.04 26.33 -10.74
CA PRO A 71 3.10 25.22 -10.79
C PRO A 71 3.77 23.96 -11.38
N PRO A 72 3.21 22.76 -11.12
CA PRO A 72 3.70 21.53 -11.74
C PRO A 72 3.73 21.63 -13.26
N VAL A 73 4.83 21.19 -13.87
CA VAL A 73 5.02 21.13 -15.33
C VAL A 73 3.97 20.24 -16.01
N VAL A 74 3.47 19.23 -15.29
CA VAL A 74 2.51 18.23 -15.79
C VAL A 74 1.29 18.22 -14.89
N THR A 75 0.10 18.01 -15.47
CA THR A 75 -1.14 17.91 -14.71
C THR A 75 -1.09 16.80 -13.65
N THR A 76 -1.54 17.11 -12.43
CA THR A 76 -1.66 16.14 -11.33
C THR A 76 -2.85 15.19 -11.53
N ASN A 77 -3.77 15.50 -12.46
CA ASN A 77 -4.92 14.65 -12.75
C ASN A 77 -4.56 13.60 -13.83
N PRO A 78 -4.54 12.30 -13.50
CA PRO A 78 -4.16 11.26 -14.44
C PRO A 78 -5.10 11.14 -15.65
N ASN A 79 -6.36 11.55 -15.53
CA ASN A 79 -7.32 11.50 -16.65
C ASN A 79 -7.05 12.58 -17.69
N LEU A 80 -6.36 13.66 -17.32
CA LEU A 80 -6.02 14.76 -18.23
C LEU A 80 -4.65 14.56 -18.90
N LEU A 81 -3.80 13.66 -18.39
CA LEU A 81 -2.46 13.42 -18.93
C LEU A 81 -2.47 13.04 -20.41
N GLU A 82 -3.40 12.18 -20.84
CA GLU A 82 -3.51 11.74 -22.23
C GLU A 82 -3.88 12.92 -23.15
N GLU A 83 -4.80 13.79 -22.70
CA GLU A 83 -5.21 14.96 -23.47
C GLU A 83 -4.09 16.02 -23.53
N THR A 84 -3.40 16.26 -22.41
CA THR A 84 -2.23 17.15 -22.39
C THR A 84 -1.13 16.63 -23.30
N ALA A 85 -0.82 15.33 -23.26
CA ALA A 85 0.16 14.72 -24.15
C ALA A 85 -0.23 14.87 -25.63
N ARG A 86 -1.52 14.69 -25.97
CA ARG A 86 -2.03 14.89 -27.34
C ARG A 86 -1.80 16.30 -27.87
N LYS A 87 -1.91 17.32 -26.99
CA LYS A 87 -1.71 18.73 -27.36
C LYS A 87 -0.24 19.09 -27.60
N THR A 88 0.70 18.38 -26.95
CA THR A 88 2.13 18.70 -26.98
C THR A 88 2.94 17.80 -27.93
N MET A 89 2.49 16.57 -28.19
CA MET A 89 3.22 15.60 -29.01
C MET A 89 2.87 15.69 -30.50
N THR A 90 3.77 15.19 -31.35
CA THR A 90 3.44 14.94 -32.75
C THR A 90 2.37 13.86 -32.87
N GLU A 91 1.48 13.98 -33.85
CA GLU A 91 0.38 13.03 -34.05
C GLU A 91 0.87 11.59 -34.17
N ARG A 92 1.94 11.37 -34.96
CA ARG A 92 2.56 10.05 -35.12
C ARG A 92 3.10 9.49 -33.80
N GLY A 93 3.79 10.32 -33.01
CA GLY A 93 4.34 9.90 -31.71
C GLY A 93 3.24 9.58 -30.71
N PHE A 94 2.19 10.39 -30.68
CA PHE A 94 1.03 10.18 -29.83
C PHE A 94 0.30 8.88 -30.18
N ASN A 95 -0.02 8.67 -31.45
CA ASN A 95 -0.72 7.46 -31.91
C ASN A 95 0.09 6.19 -31.66
N TYR A 96 1.43 6.26 -31.77
CA TYR A 96 2.30 5.13 -31.42
C TYR A 96 2.25 4.77 -29.93
N ILE A 97 2.21 5.76 -29.04
CA ILE A 97 2.16 5.54 -27.58
C ILE A 97 0.76 5.13 -27.12
N ARG A 98 -0.28 5.77 -27.64
CA ARG A 98 -1.69 5.51 -27.28
C ARG A 98 -2.21 4.21 -27.87
N GLY A 99 -1.69 3.81 -29.03
CA GLY A 99 -2.17 2.68 -29.81
C GLY A 99 -2.33 1.40 -28.99
N SER A 100 -3.41 0.68 -29.25
CA SER A 100 -3.66 -0.67 -28.75
C SER A 100 -4.02 -1.57 -29.93
N ALA A 101 -3.93 -2.89 -29.76
CA ALA A 101 -4.30 -3.80 -30.83
C ALA A 101 -5.81 -3.69 -31.17
N GLY A 102 -6.11 -3.63 -32.46
CA GLY A 102 -7.48 -3.53 -32.98
C GLY A 102 -8.24 -2.30 -32.48
N GLU A 103 -9.51 -2.47 -32.14
CA GLU A 103 -10.39 -1.42 -31.61
C GLU A 103 -9.95 -0.89 -30.23
N GLY A 104 -9.08 -1.62 -29.51
CA GLY A 104 -8.66 -1.27 -28.16
C GLY A 104 -9.57 -1.79 -27.05
N ALA A 105 -10.51 -2.71 -27.37
CA ALA A 105 -11.39 -3.35 -26.39
C ALA A 105 -10.61 -3.96 -25.21
N THR A 106 -9.46 -4.59 -25.46
CA THR A 106 -8.60 -5.17 -24.40
C THR A 106 -8.01 -4.10 -23.46
N ARG A 107 -7.65 -2.92 -23.99
CA ARG A 107 -7.18 -1.79 -23.17
C ARG A 107 -8.28 -1.31 -22.23
N ASP A 108 -9.51 -1.21 -22.73
CA ASP A 108 -10.66 -0.80 -21.93
C ASP A 108 -11.04 -1.87 -20.91
N ALA A 109 -10.99 -3.15 -21.27
CA ALA A 109 -11.17 -4.27 -20.35
C ALA A 109 -10.17 -4.23 -19.18
N ASN A 110 -8.89 -3.95 -19.45
CA ASN A 110 -7.88 -3.80 -18.39
C ASN A 110 -8.24 -2.68 -17.39
N ARG A 111 -8.74 -1.53 -17.89
CA ARG A 111 -9.17 -0.42 -17.02
C ARG A 111 -10.42 -0.80 -16.21
N LEU A 112 -11.37 -1.49 -16.84
CA LEU A 112 -12.59 -1.95 -16.18
C LEU A 112 -12.30 -2.96 -15.06
N ALA A 113 -11.35 -3.87 -15.26
CA ALA A 113 -10.94 -4.85 -14.26
C ALA A 113 -10.56 -4.17 -12.93
N PHE A 114 -9.76 -3.10 -12.95
CA PHE A 114 -9.41 -2.37 -11.72
C PHE A 114 -10.56 -1.59 -11.09
N ARG A 115 -11.56 -1.15 -11.88
CA ARG A 115 -12.72 -0.43 -11.35
C ARG A 115 -13.65 -1.33 -10.54
N GLN A 116 -13.61 -2.64 -10.76
CA GLN A 116 -14.42 -3.63 -10.04
C GLN A 116 -13.95 -3.77 -8.58
N TRP A 117 -12.65 -3.62 -8.31
CA TRP A 117 -12.09 -3.77 -6.97
C TRP A 117 -12.23 -2.48 -6.16
N LYS A 118 -12.72 -2.61 -4.92
CA LYS A 118 -12.90 -1.50 -3.98
C LYS A 118 -11.96 -1.66 -2.79
N ILE A 119 -11.28 -0.57 -2.43
CA ILE A 119 -10.48 -0.52 -1.21
C ILE A 119 -11.42 -0.17 -0.05
N VAL A 120 -11.51 -1.04 0.96
CA VAL A 120 -12.29 -0.77 2.18
C VAL A 120 -11.45 0.04 3.16
N PRO A 121 -11.86 1.26 3.54
CA PRO A 121 -11.13 2.06 4.52
C PRO A 121 -11.10 1.38 5.88
N ARG A 122 -9.92 1.32 6.51
CA ARG A 122 -9.76 0.86 7.90
C ARG A 122 -9.41 2.06 8.77
N VAL A 123 -10.36 2.49 9.58
CA VAL A 123 -10.22 3.64 10.48
C VAL A 123 -9.46 3.26 11.76
N LEU A 124 -8.88 4.25 12.44
CA LEU A 124 -8.21 4.12 13.74
C LEU A 124 -7.03 3.13 13.78
N ARG A 125 -6.32 2.97 12.66
CA ARG A 125 -5.10 2.17 12.59
C ARG A 125 -3.87 3.09 12.48
N PRO A 126 -2.80 2.87 13.26
CA PRO A 126 -1.56 3.60 13.06
C PRO A 126 -0.94 3.18 11.72
N THR A 127 -0.76 4.13 10.80
CA THR A 127 -0.24 3.87 9.44
C THR A 127 1.08 4.58 9.13
N THR A 128 1.66 5.26 10.12
CA THR A 128 2.87 6.07 9.97
C THR A 128 3.95 5.54 10.90
N PRO A 129 5.19 5.30 10.42
CA PRO A 129 5.68 5.46 9.05
C PRO A 129 5.23 4.32 8.11
N ARG A 130 4.98 4.63 6.82
CA ARG A 130 4.66 3.62 5.80
C ARG A 130 5.94 3.14 5.12
N ASN A 131 6.24 1.85 5.25
CA ASN A 131 7.31 1.21 4.51
C ASN A 131 6.78 0.68 3.16
N LEU A 132 7.35 1.16 2.05
CA LEU A 132 7.02 0.73 0.69
C LEU A 132 8.12 -0.15 0.06
N SER A 133 9.17 -0.46 0.82
CA SER A 133 10.30 -1.24 0.33
C SER A 133 9.94 -2.70 0.13
N VAL A 134 10.52 -3.30 -0.91
CA VAL A 134 10.33 -4.72 -1.24
C VAL A 134 11.67 -5.31 -1.67
N THR A 135 11.96 -6.53 -1.24
CA THR A 135 13.11 -7.30 -1.70
C THR A 135 12.67 -8.27 -2.80
N LEU A 136 13.19 -8.10 -4.02
CA LEU A 136 12.97 -9.00 -5.16
C LEU A 136 14.31 -9.56 -5.60
N PHE A 137 14.41 -10.89 -5.75
CA PHE A 137 15.62 -11.58 -6.24
C PHE A 137 16.92 -11.16 -5.50
N GLY A 138 16.85 -11.01 -4.17
CA GLY A 138 18.00 -10.61 -3.35
C GLY A 138 18.35 -9.11 -3.41
N ARG A 139 17.57 -8.28 -4.11
CA ARG A 139 17.76 -6.82 -4.17
C ARG A 139 16.61 -6.09 -3.49
N THR A 140 16.92 -5.16 -2.60
CA THR A 140 15.92 -4.30 -1.95
C THR A 140 15.67 -3.04 -2.78
N TYR A 141 14.42 -2.81 -3.11
CA TYR A 141 13.92 -1.62 -3.78
C TYR A 141 13.18 -0.76 -2.74
N GLY A 142 13.39 0.55 -2.76
CA GLY A 142 12.73 1.48 -1.83
C GLY A 142 11.22 1.61 -2.05
N GLN A 143 10.74 1.27 -3.24
CA GLN A 143 9.32 1.24 -3.60
C GLN A 143 9.02 0.04 -4.49
N PHE A 144 7.85 -0.58 -4.29
CA PHE A 144 7.32 -1.61 -5.20
C PHE A 144 6.71 -1.00 -6.47
N ILE A 145 7.48 -0.20 -7.19
CA ILE A 145 7.12 0.32 -8.51
C ILE A 145 8.35 0.15 -9.38
N SER A 146 8.22 -0.62 -10.46
CA SER A 146 9.26 -0.77 -11.47
C SER A 146 8.93 0.07 -12.70
N THR A 147 9.95 0.66 -13.32
CA THR A 147 9.81 1.17 -14.68
C THR A 147 9.68 -0.03 -15.63
N THR A 148 8.57 -0.09 -16.35
CA THR A 148 8.43 -1.11 -17.41
C THR A 148 9.36 -0.71 -18.56
N ARG A 149 10.15 -1.67 -19.07
CA ARG A 149 11.01 -1.44 -20.23
C ARG A 149 10.14 -1.03 -21.42
N ARG A 150 10.23 0.23 -21.82
CA ARG A 150 9.60 0.75 -23.04
C ARG A 150 10.66 0.86 -24.13
N GLY A 151 10.48 0.16 -25.23
CA GLY A 151 11.35 0.31 -26.40
C GLY A 151 11.05 1.62 -27.11
N ASN A 152 11.90 2.63 -26.93
CA ASN A 152 11.92 3.78 -27.82
C ASN A 152 13.36 4.30 -27.99
N LYS A 153 14.05 3.82 -29.04
CA LYS A 153 15.27 4.46 -29.55
C LYS A 153 14.87 5.47 -30.62
N MET A 154 14.15 6.52 -30.24
CA MET A 154 14.03 7.70 -31.10
C MET A 154 15.06 8.70 -30.57
N LYS A 155 16.20 8.79 -31.26
CA LYS A 155 17.07 9.97 -31.15
C LYS A 155 16.21 11.17 -31.51
N ALA A 156 16.08 12.13 -30.58
CA ALA A 156 15.65 13.46 -30.95
C ALA A 156 16.67 13.97 -31.99
N ILE A 157 16.16 14.30 -33.18
CA ILE A 157 16.86 15.10 -34.18
C ILE A 157 16.86 16.53 -33.67
#